data_AF-A0A356F469-F1
#
_entry.id   AF-A0A356F469-F1
#
_cell.length_a   1.000
_cell.length_b   1.000
_cell.length_c   1.000
_cell.angle_alpha   90.00
_cell.angle_beta   90.00
_cell.angle_gamma   90.00
#
_symmetry.space_group_name_H-M   'P 1'
#
loop_
_entity.id
_entity.type
_entity.pdbx_description
1 polymer ?
#
loop_
_entity_poly.entity_id
_entity_poly.type
_entity_poly.pdbx_seq_one_letter_code
_entity_poly.pdbx_strand_id
1 'polypeptide(L)'
;MTTKADFEKERTERSSLATAQQRSAANPQKSVWVEASAGTGKTKVLSDRVLRLLLSGVNPQRILCLTYTKAAAVEMNTRISERLSKWSVMAEADLEKSLYDLLGTEIGNAEQQKKYKRRARTLFAVLLDTPGGIKIQTIHSFCQEVLKRFPLEAGISPYFDILDDESASEALSQIQKELLEQAEYGADSPLKEALQYLTENLSEYSFPKVMKNITLNRSKITDLLKNYTQAGDYSRALAQNLQVSVNDTEESVIADFMANINMAGLRANIAALLHGGRTDCERAEKLEQILLNNLRPEDYSLYTEVFLTQKGTLRKQADKKSEAADSLVTERMQQEGERVLQNEDKIRKVRLFCATKAVFTIARELTERYNAFKKQHSRLDYEDLILITRNLLADDAAASWVLFKLDGGIDHILIDEAQDTSPNQWEIVKSLSAEFFAGAGSSDKKRTVFAVGDRKQSIYSFQGADPDKFDTMSELFAERAGDDFRKV
;
A
#
# COMPACT_ATOMS: atom_id res chain seq x y z
N MET A 1 30.90 19.00 35.86
CA MET A 1 31.49 17.72 35.40
C MET A 1 30.64 16.61 35.98
N THR A 2 29.83 15.95 35.16
CA THR A 2 28.98 14.82 35.55
C THR A 2 29.90 13.66 35.95
N THR A 3 29.79 13.16 37.17
CA THR A 3 30.69 12.13 37.70
C THR A 3 30.30 10.74 37.18
N LYS A 4 31.22 9.78 37.22
CA LYS A 4 30.93 8.37 36.85
C LYS A 4 29.77 7.77 37.66
N ALA A 5 29.61 8.21 38.92
CA ALA A 5 28.51 7.83 39.79
C ALA A 5 27.16 8.42 39.34
N ASP A 6 27.15 9.64 38.80
CA ASP A 6 25.94 10.25 38.22
C ASP A 6 25.48 9.50 36.96
N PHE A 7 26.42 9.05 36.11
CA PHE A 7 26.11 8.21 34.96
C PHE A 7 25.55 6.82 35.34
N GLU A 8 26.10 6.18 36.38
CA GLU A 8 25.58 4.88 36.87
C GLU A 8 24.20 5.02 37.51
N LYS A 9 23.96 6.14 38.22
CA LYS A 9 22.66 6.47 38.80
C LYS A 9 21.62 6.76 37.72
N GLU A 10 21.94 7.61 36.74
CA GLU A 10 21.07 7.86 35.58
C GLU A 10 20.77 6.59 34.77
N ARG A 11 21.76 5.71 34.61
CA ARG A 11 21.58 4.43 33.91
C ARG A 11 20.63 3.49 34.66
N THR A 12 20.77 3.41 35.98
CA THR A 12 19.90 2.61 36.85
C THR A 12 18.48 3.17 36.85
N GLU A 13 18.32 4.49 36.96
CA GLU A 13 17.03 5.18 36.89
C GLU A 13 16.35 4.96 35.54
N ARG A 14 17.05 5.13 34.41
CA ARG A 14 16.52 4.83 33.06
C ARG A 14 16.14 3.37 32.88
N SER A 15 16.93 2.43 33.42
CA SER A 15 16.61 1.00 33.36
C SER A 15 15.37 0.66 34.18
N SER A 16 15.21 1.27 35.35
CA SER A 16 14.03 1.09 36.20
C SER A 16 12.75 1.67 35.56
N LEU A 17 12.86 2.86 34.95
CA LEU A 17 11.76 3.52 34.25
C LEU A 17 11.33 2.73 33.01
N ALA A 18 12.29 2.27 32.21
CA ALA A 18 12.04 1.39 31.07
C ALA A 18 11.33 0.10 31.50
N THR A 19 11.73 -0.49 32.63
CA THR A 19 11.08 -1.69 33.18
C THR A 19 9.64 -1.39 33.63
N ALA A 20 9.39 -0.24 34.25
CA ALA A 20 8.05 0.19 34.64
C ALA A 20 7.14 0.45 33.43
N GLN A 21 7.64 1.11 32.38
CA GLN A 21 6.93 1.32 31.12
C GLN A 21 6.61 0.00 30.41
N GLN A 22 7.59 -0.91 30.29
CA GLN A 22 7.37 -2.26 29.75
C GLN A 22 6.29 -3.02 30.52
N ARG A 23 6.27 -2.93 31.85
CA ARG A 23 5.24 -3.54 32.70
C ARG A 23 3.88 -2.88 32.53
N SER A 24 3.80 -1.56 32.39
CA SER A 24 2.55 -0.87 32.08
C SER A 24 2.03 -1.27 30.70
N ALA A 25 2.92 -1.39 29.72
CA ALA A 25 2.58 -1.82 28.37
C ALA A 25 2.05 -3.27 28.34
N ALA A 26 2.61 -4.15 29.18
CA ALA A 26 2.16 -5.52 29.31
C ALA A 26 0.88 -5.70 30.16
N ASN A 27 0.10 -4.65 30.46
CA ASN A 27 -1.06 -4.75 31.37
C ASN A 27 -2.24 -5.52 30.74
N PRO A 28 -2.70 -6.65 31.32
CA PRO A 28 -3.80 -7.47 30.80
C PRO A 28 -5.16 -6.80 30.68
N GLN A 29 -5.40 -5.76 31.48
CA GLN A 29 -6.70 -5.13 31.64
C GLN A 29 -6.91 -3.90 30.75
N LYS A 30 -5.91 -3.54 29.93
CA LYS A 30 -5.95 -2.35 29.09
C LYS A 30 -5.68 -2.71 27.64
N SER A 31 -6.32 -2.00 26.73
CA SER A 31 -5.87 -1.93 25.35
C SER A 31 -4.64 -1.03 25.32
N VAL A 32 -3.56 -1.49 24.72
CA VAL A 32 -2.27 -0.79 24.80
C VAL A 32 -1.65 -0.64 23.42
N TRP A 33 -1.21 0.58 23.12
CA TRP A 33 -0.46 0.90 21.93
C TRP A 33 0.98 1.26 22.30
N VAL A 34 1.95 0.46 21.87
CA VAL A 34 3.36 0.61 22.22
C VAL A 34 4.12 1.14 21.01
N GLU A 35 4.68 2.33 21.11
CA GLU A 35 5.55 2.90 20.09
C GLU A 35 7.00 2.85 20.59
N ALA A 36 7.78 1.89 20.09
CA ALA A 36 9.10 1.61 20.67
C ALA A 36 10.14 1.23 19.61
N SER A 37 11.28 1.93 19.63
CA SER A 37 12.36 1.72 18.67
C SER A 37 13.08 0.38 18.81
N ALA A 38 13.95 0.05 17.85
CA ALA A 38 14.70 -1.20 17.83
C ALA A 38 15.53 -1.36 19.11
N GLY A 39 15.59 -2.59 19.63
CA GLY A 39 16.35 -2.90 20.85
C GLY A 39 15.69 -2.48 22.17
N THR A 40 14.47 -1.91 22.16
CA THR A 40 13.74 -1.50 23.38
C THR A 40 13.01 -2.66 24.09
N GLY A 41 13.05 -3.87 23.52
CA GLY A 41 12.41 -5.05 24.09
C GLY A 41 10.94 -5.25 23.69
N LYS A 42 10.52 -4.76 22.51
CA LYS A 42 9.16 -4.99 21.92
C LYS A 42 8.67 -6.43 22.09
N THR A 43 9.47 -7.40 21.64
CA THR A 43 9.17 -8.84 21.72
C THR A 43 9.01 -9.33 23.16
N LYS A 44 9.79 -8.77 24.11
CA LYS A 44 9.65 -9.10 25.53
C LYS A 44 8.31 -8.60 26.06
N VAL A 45 7.94 -7.35 25.80
CA VAL A 45 6.64 -6.77 26.21
C VAL A 45 5.47 -7.60 25.68
N LEU A 46 5.54 -7.98 24.39
CA LEU A 46 4.52 -8.82 23.75
C LEU A 46 4.40 -10.20 24.44
N SER A 47 5.53 -10.87 24.71
CA SER A 47 5.53 -12.16 25.41
C SER A 47 5.05 -12.04 26.86
N ASP A 48 5.46 -11.00 27.58
CA ASP A 48 5.02 -10.71 28.95
C ASP A 48 3.51 -10.44 29.00
N ARG A 49 2.97 -9.74 27.99
CA ARG A 49 1.53 -9.50 27.83
C ARG A 49 0.76 -10.82 27.72
N VAL A 50 1.21 -11.77 26.90
CA VAL A 50 0.58 -13.09 26.77
C VAL A 50 0.66 -13.88 28.08
N LEU A 51 1.83 -13.94 28.71
CA LEU A 51 2.01 -14.65 29.98
C LEU A 51 1.09 -14.11 31.08
N ARG A 52 0.91 -12.77 31.14
CA ARG A 52 0.00 -12.13 32.08
C ARG A 52 -1.48 -12.43 31.79
N LEU A 53 -1.88 -12.51 30.52
CA LEU A 53 -3.23 -12.96 30.14
C LEU A 53 -3.50 -14.39 30.63
N LEU A 54 -2.57 -15.31 30.35
CA LEU A 54 -2.67 -16.70 30.78
C LEU A 54 -2.72 -16.84 32.31
N LEU A 55 -1.88 -16.10 33.03
CA LEU A 55 -1.91 -16.04 34.51
C LEU A 55 -3.22 -15.47 35.05
N SER A 56 -3.86 -14.53 34.35
CA SER A 56 -5.07 -13.87 34.84
C SER A 56 -6.32 -14.75 34.79
N GLY A 57 -6.38 -15.74 33.91
CA GLY A 57 -7.67 -16.40 33.66
C GLY A 57 -7.85 -16.94 32.26
N VAL A 58 -7.25 -16.27 31.29
CA VAL A 58 -7.62 -16.38 29.89
C VAL A 58 -7.25 -17.75 29.32
N ASN A 59 -8.22 -18.36 28.63
CA ASN A 59 -7.99 -19.58 27.87
C ASN A 59 -7.04 -19.27 26.69
N PRO A 60 -5.95 -20.03 26.49
CA PRO A 60 -5.05 -19.86 25.34
C PRO A 60 -5.73 -19.65 23.97
N GLN A 61 -6.85 -20.33 23.69
CA GLN A 61 -7.57 -20.22 22.42
C GLN A 61 -8.22 -18.85 22.18
N ARG A 62 -8.47 -18.09 23.25
CA ARG A 62 -9.07 -16.74 23.22
C ARG A 62 -8.03 -15.64 22.93
N ILE A 63 -6.75 -15.99 22.78
CA ILE A 63 -5.65 -15.05 22.55
C ILE A 63 -5.18 -15.22 21.09
N LEU A 64 -5.35 -14.18 20.29
CA LEU A 64 -4.85 -14.10 18.92
C LEU A 64 -3.63 -13.18 18.86
N CYS A 65 -2.46 -13.71 18.50
CA CYS A 65 -1.25 -12.94 18.26
C CYS A 65 -0.93 -12.97 16.76
N LEU A 66 -0.97 -11.80 16.14
CA LEU A 66 -0.69 -11.58 14.72
C LEU A 66 0.72 -11.01 14.56
N THR A 67 1.55 -11.68 13.76
CA THR A 67 2.91 -11.22 13.42
C THR A 67 3.05 -10.95 11.93
N TYR A 68 4.08 -10.21 11.53
CA TYR A 68 4.37 -10.00 10.12
C TYR A 68 5.02 -11.23 9.46
N THR A 69 5.99 -11.85 10.14
CA THR A 69 6.76 -12.99 9.61
C THR A 69 6.47 -14.30 10.35
N LYS A 70 6.63 -15.42 9.63
CA LYS A 70 6.56 -16.77 10.23
C LYS A 70 7.66 -16.99 11.28
N ALA A 71 8.85 -16.41 11.06
CA ALA A 71 9.96 -16.48 12.00
C ALA A 71 9.61 -15.82 13.34
N ALA A 72 9.02 -14.62 13.33
CA ALA A 72 8.57 -13.94 14.54
C ALA A 72 7.50 -14.74 15.31
N ALA A 73 6.55 -15.37 14.58
CA ALA A 73 5.55 -16.23 15.21
C ALA A 73 6.19 -17.44 15.94
N VAL A 74 7.14 -18.11 15.27
CA VAL A 74 7.86 -19.26 15.86
C VAL A 74 8.70 -18.83 17.06
N GLU A 75 9.43 -17.72 16.96
CA GLU A 75 10.24 -17.19 18.06
C GLU A 75 9.35 -16.87 19.28
N MET A 76 8.24 -16.17 19.06
CA MET A 76 7.30 -15.78 20.12
C MET A 76 6.69 -17.01 20.80
N ASN A 77 6.27 -18.02 20.03
CA ASN A 77 5.72 -19.26 20.58
C ASN A 77 6.76 -20.03 21.40
N THR A 78 8.00 -20.11 20.90
CA THR A 78 9.12 -20.75 21.59
C THR A 78 9.38 -20.07 22.94
N ARG A 79 9.48 -18.74 22.94
CA ARG A 79 9.72 -17.94 24.15
C ARG A 79 8.65 -18.16 25.21
N ILE A 80 7.37 -18.17 24.83
CA ILE A 80 6.26 -18.41 25.76
C ILE A 80 6.32 -19.84 26.30
N SER A 81 6.47 -20.82 25.41
CA SER A 81 6.51 -22.24 25.77
C SER A 81 7.67 -22.57 26.72
N GLU A 82 8.87 -22.05 26.45
CA GLU A 82 10.04 -22.20 27.33
C GLU A 82 9.83 -21.59 28.71
N ARG A 83 9.20 -20.40 28.77
CA ARG A 83 8.93 -19.73 30.04
C ARG A 83 7.94 -20.52 30.89
N LEU A 84 6.86 -21.00 30.27
CA LEU A 84 5.86 -21.83 30.94
C LEU A 84 6.45 -23.18 31.38
N SER A 85 7.26 -23.82 30.53
CA SER A 85 7.96 -25.06 30.87
C SER A 85 8.85 -24.88 32.11
N LYS A 86 9.64 -23.80 32.17
CA LYS A 86 10.46 -23.47 33.35
C LYS A 86 9.59 -23.27 34.60
N TRP A 87 8.47 -22.56 34.50
CA TRP A 87 7.56 -22.33 35.64
C TRP A 87 6.98 -23.63 36.23
N SER A 88 6.80 -24.66 35.40
CA SER A 88 6.24 -25.94 35.86
C SER A 88 7.15 -26.67 36.85
N VAL A 89 8.48 -26.53 36.71
CA VAL A 89 9.48 -27.32 37.46
C VAL A 89 10.37 -26.52 38.39
N MET A 90 10.51 -25.20 38.23
CA MET A 90 11.43 -24.41 39.05
C MET A 90 11.08 -24.40 40.55
N ALA A 91 12.09 -24.12 41.39
CA ALA A 91 11.93 -23.99 42.83
C ALA A 91 10.98 -22.84 43.20
N GLU A 92 10.38 -22.91 44.38
CA GLU A 92 9.33 -21.96 44.78
C GLU A 92 9.83 -20.51 44.85
N ALA A 93 11.01 -20.27 45.43
CA ALA A 93 11.62 -18.94 45.50
C ALA A 93 11.93 -18.38 44.10
N ASP A 94 12.38 -19.22 43.17
CA ASP A 94 12.65 -18.80 41.78
C ASP A 94 11.34 -18.45 41.06
N LEU A 95 10.28 -19.22 41.29
CA LEU A 95 8.95 -18.95 40.73
C LEU A 95 8.40 -17.63 41.25
N GLU A 96 8.51 -17.37 42.55
CA GLU A 96 8.10 -16.10 43.15
C GLU A 96 8.80 -14.91 42.51
N LYS A 97 10.13 -14.96 42.43
CA LYS A 97 10.93 -13.91 41.79
C LYS A 97 10.52 -13.73 40.33
N SER A 98 10.35 -14.83 39.61
CA SER A 98 9.96 -14.85 38.20
C SER A 98 8.58 -14.23 37.95
N LEU A 99 7.62 -14.46 38.85
CA LEU A 99 6.30 -13.84 38.83
C LEU A 99 6.35 -12.36 39.22
N TYR A 100 7.16 -12.00 40.22
CA TYR A 100 7.38 -10.60 40.61
C TYR A 100 8.00 -9.79 39.47
N ASP A 101 9.03 -10.32 38.80
CA ASP A 101 9.68 -9.67 37.66
C ASP A 101 8.67 -9.39 36.53
N LEU A 102 7.80 -10.38 36.28
CA LEU A 102 6.75 -10.30 35.27
C LEU A 102 5.66 -9.31 35.65
N LEU A 103 5.11 -9.35 36.87
CA LEU A 103 3.94 -8.55 37.27
C LEU A 103 4.35 -7.13 37.70
N GLY A 104 5.53 -6.99 38.30
CA GLY A 104 6.07 -5.74 38.82
C GLY A 104 5.49 -5.27 40.15
N THR A 105 4.63 -6.08 40.77
CA THR A 105 4.03 -5.85 42.07
C THR A 105 4.02 -7.14 42.86
N GLU A 106 4.03 -7.04 44.19
CA GLU A 106 3.75 -8.20 45.03
C GLU A 106 2.33 -8.71 44.76
N ILE A 107 2.20 -10.03 44.69
CA ILE A 107 0.90 -10.69 44.56
C ILE A 107 0.26 -10.64 45.93
N GLY A 108 -0.92 -10.02 46.04
CA GLY A 108 -1.53 -9.53 47.29
C GLY A 108 -1.42 -10.47 48.51
N ASN A 109 -2.52 -11.13 48.89
CA ASN A 109 -2.50 -11.98 50.10
C ASN A 109 -1.91 -13.38 49.82
N ALA A 110 -1.58 -14.13 50.88
CA ALA A 110 -1.00 -15.47 50.78
C ALA A 110 -1.86 -16.46 49.95
N GLU A 111 -3.18 -16.29 49.96
CA GLU A 111 -4.10 -17.10 49.16
C GLU A 111 -3.97 -16.79 47.66
N GLN A 112 -3.91 -15.51 47.29
CA GLN A 112 -3.66 -15.07 45.91
C GLN A 112 -2.29 -15.56 45.42
N GLN A 113 -1.25 -15.45 46.24
CA GLN A 113 0.08 -15.98 45.91
C GLN A 113 0.02 -17.48 45.58
N LYS A 114 -0.64 -18.26 46.43
CA LYS A 114 -0.84 -19.70 46.22
C LYS A 114 -1.61 -19.99 44.92
N LYS A 115 -2.65 -19.19 44.62
CA LYS A 115 -3.44 -19.31 43.38
C LYS A 115 -2.60 -19.04 42.13
N TYR A 116 -1.82 -17.96 42.11
CA TYR A 116 -0.95 -17.60 41.00
C TYR A 116 0.15 -18.64 40.78
N LYS A 117 0.83 -19.09 41.84
CA LYS A 117 1.84 -20.15 41.77
C LYS A 117 1.27 -21.45 41.21
N ARG A 118 0.12 -21.90 41.74
CA ARG A 118 -0.55 -23.12 41.27
C ARG A 118 -0.88 -22.99 39.78
N ARG A 119 -1.44 -21.85 39.37
CA ARG A 119 -1.78 -21.60 37.97
C ARG A 119 -0.55 -21.59 37.08
N ALA A 120 0.50 -20.85 37.45
CA ALA A 120 1.77 -20.81 36.73
C ALA A 120 2.34 -22.21 36.47
N ARG A 121 2.30 -23.10 37.48
CA ARG A 121 2.76 -24.49 37.34
C ARG A 121 1.93 -25.31 36.36
N THR A 122 0.63 -25.04 36.25
CA THR A 122 -0.28 -25.77 35.34
C THR A 122 -0.32 -25.22 33.91
N LEU A 123 0.12 -23.98 33.68
CA LEU A 123 -0.04 -23.32 32.38
C LEU A 123 0.66 -24.04 31.22
N PHE A 124 1.78 -24.72 31.46
CA PHE A 124 2.45 -25.50 30.43
C PHE A 124 1.61 -26.71 29.99
N ALA A 125 1.00 -27.42 30.94
CA ALA A 125 0.08 -28.52 30.64
C ALA A 125 -1.18 -28.01 29.92
N VAL A 126 -1.77 -26.90 30.40
CA VAL A 126 -2.91 -26.25 29.73
C VAL A 126 -2.58 -25.90 28.28
N LEU A 127 -1.36 -25.40 28.01
CA LEU A 127 -0.92 -25.10 26.65
C LEU A 127 -0.81 -26.36 25.77
N LEU A 128 -0.23 -27.44 26.30
CA LEU A 128 -0.10 -28.72 25.58
C LEU A 128 -1.47 -29.38 25.30
N ASP A 129 -2.40 -29.27 26.24
CA ASP A 129 -3.75 -29.82 26.13
C ASP A 129 -4.69 -28.92 25.31
N THR A 130 -4.26 -27.72 24.93
CA THR A 130 -5.06 -26.80 24.11
C THR A 130 -5.05 -27.27 22.65
N PRO A 131 -6.19 -27.65 22.06
CA PRO A 131 -6.26 -27.97 20.63
C PRO A 131 -5.84 -26.77 19.79
N GLY A 132 -4.84 -26.96 18.93
CA GLY A 132 -4.27 -25.89 18.10
C GLY A 132 -3.32 -24.92 18.82
N GLY A 133 -3.11 -25.08 20.13
CA GLY A 133 -2.24 -24.21 20.93
C GLY A 133 -2.71 -22.76 21.04
N ILE A 134 -1.81 -21.85 21.44
CA ILE A 134 -2.04 -20.40 21.34
C ILE A 134 -1.96 -20.00 19.87
N LYS A 135 -2.89 -19.18 19.40
CA LYS A 135 -2.92 -18.69 18.03
C LYS A 135 -1.87 -17.61 17.82
N ILE A 136 -0.62 -18.01 17.61
CA ILE A 136 0.50 -17.14 17.26
C ILE A 136 0.86 -17.41 15.80
N GLN A 137 0.47 -16.51 14.90
CA GLN A 137 0.59 -16.75 13.47
C GLN A 137 0.67 -15.44 12.69
N THR A 138 1.01 -15.53 11.40
CA THR A 138 0.97 -14.35 10.53
C THR A 138 -0.47 -13.98 10.19
N ILE A 139 -0.69 -12.73 9.78
CA ILE A 139 -2.01 -12.27 9.31
C ILE A 139 -2.50 -13.13 8.12
N HIS A 140 -1.60 -13.49 7.20
CA HIS A 140 -1.92 -14.37 6.08
C HIS A 140 -2.36 -15.77 6.54
N SER A 141 -1.65 -16.37 7.50
CA SER A 141 -2.01 -17.68 8.06
C SER A 141 -3.35 -17.64 8.79
N PHE A 142 -3.63 -16.56 9.52
CA PHE A 142 -4.95 -16.34 10.12
C PHE A 142 -6.06 -16.25 9.06
N CYS A 143 -5.86 -15.46 8.00
CA CYS A 143 -6.83 -15.34 6.90
C CYS A 143 -7.06 -16.69 6.21
N GLN A 144 -6.00 -17.46 5.98
CA GLN A 144 -6.10 -18.82 5.45
C GLN A 144 -6.93 -19.74 6.38
N GLU A 145 -6.71 -19.70 7.70
CA GLU A 145 -7.48 -20.48 8.68
C GLU A 145 -8.97 -20.13 8.61
N VAL A 146 -9.30 -18.84 8.56
CA VAL A 146 -10.68 -18.35 8.44
C VAL A 146 -11.31 -18.85 7.13
N LEU A 147 -10.65 -18.63 5.99
CA LEU A 147 -11.19 -19.01 4.68
C LEU A 147 -11.35 -20.53 4.51
N LYS A 148 -10.46 -21.34 5.10
CA LYS A 148 -10.62 -22.81 5.12
C LYS A 148 -11.84 -23.25 5.94
N ARG A 149 -12.23 -22.48 6.95
CA ARG A 149 -13.36 -22.79 7.84
C ARG A 149 -14.69 -22.27 7.31
N PHE A 150 -14.67 -21.16 6.58
CA PHE A 150 -15.86 -20.47 6.04
C PHE A 150 -15.77 -20.25 4.52
N PRO A 151 -15.47 -21.28 3.70
CA PRO A 151 -15.26 -21.09 2.27
C PRO A 151 -16.55 -20.69 1.54
N LEU A 152 -17.70 -21.21 1.98
CA LEU A 152 -18.99 -20.94 1.35
C LEU A 152 -19.47 -19.52 1.62
N GLU A 153 -19.34 -19.06 2.87
CA GLU A 153 -19.64 -17.69 3.26
C GLU A 153 -18.72 -16.68 2.56
N ALA A 154 -17.47 -17.07 2.32
CA ALA A 154 -16.50 -16.28 1.55
C ALA A 154 -16.70 -16.35 0.02
N GLY A 155 -17.63 -17.18 -0.48
CA GLY A 155 -17.88 -17.34 -1.92
C GLY A 155 -16.75 -18.02 -2.69
N ILE A 156 -15.93 -18.85 -2.03
CA ILE A 156 -14.80 -19.56 -2.61
C ILE A 156 -14.99 -21.08 -2.59
N SER A 157 -14.16 -21.79 -3.36
CA SER A 157 -14.13 -23.26 -3.35
C SER A 157 -13.66 -23.77 -1.98
N PRO A 158 -14.32 -24.77 -1.37
CA PRO A 158 -13.83 -25.42 -0.14
C PRO A 158 -12.46 -26.10 -0.27
N TYR A 159 -12.06 -26.42 -1.51
CA TYR A 159 -10.81 -27.10 -1.83
C TYR A 159 -9.80 -26.15 -2.48
N PHE A 160 -9.79 -24.89 -2.07
CA PHE A 160 -8.86 -23.93 -2.65
C PHE A 160 -7.41 -24.23 -2.22
N ASP A 161 -6.49 -24.05 -3.16
CA ASP A 161 -5.05 -24.08 -2.91
C ASP A 161 -4.47 -22.67 -2.91
N ILE A 162 -3.36 -22.48 -2.20
CA ILE A 162 -2.66 -21.19 -2.15
C ILE A 162 -1.48 -21.21 -3.11
N LEU A 163 -1.43 -20.21 -3.99
CA LEU A 163 -0.25 -19.90 -4.78
C LEU A 163 0.80 -19.27 -3.89
N ASP A 164 1.99 -19.86 -3.84
CA ASP A 164 3.16 -19.15 -3.35
C ASP A 164 3.64 -18.11 -4.37
N ASP A 165 4.58 -17.27 -3.95
CA ASP A 165 5.05 -16.13 -4.75
C ASP A 165 5.70 -16.58 -6.08
N GLU A 166 6.37 -17.74 -6.07
CA GLU A 166 7.00 -18.32 -7.26
C GLU A 166 5.93 -18.79 -8.26
N SER A 167 4.99 -19.62 -7.82
CA SER A 167 3.88 -20.12 -8.65
C SER A 167 3.00 -18.98 -9.18
N ALA A 168 2.77 -17.94 -8.37
CA ALA A 168 2.05 -16.74 -8.78
C ALA A 168 2.81 -15.99 -9.89
N SER A 169 4.13 -15.80 -9.71
CA SER A 169 4.99 -15.16 -10.71
C SER A 169 5.05 -15.93 -12.02
N GLU A 170 5.13 -17.26 -11.97
CA GLU A 170 5.11 -18.12 -13.15
C GLU A 170 3.79 -18.00 -13.91
N ALA A 171 2.65 -18.09 -13.21
CA ALA A 171 1.33 -17.94 -13.82
C ALA A 171 1.16 -16.57 -14.48
N LEU A 172 1.60 -15.49 -13.81
CA LEU A 172 1.55 -14.15 -14.36
C LEU A 172 2.46 -13.99 -15.58
N SER A 173 3.66 -14.57 -15.55
CA SER A 173 4.59 -14.54 -16.69
C SER A 173 4.00 -15.26 -17.91
N GLN A 174 3.35 -16.40 -17.69
CA GLN A 174 2.65 -17.14 -18.75
C GLN A 174 1.49 -16.31 -19.34
N ILE A 175 0.66 -15.69 -18.50
CA ILE A 175 -0.44 -14.83 -18.97
C ILE A 175 0.11 -13.61 -19.74
N GLN A 176 1.20 -13.00 -19.27
CA GLN A 176 1.85 -11.90 -20.00
C GLN A 176 2.31 -12.33 -21.39
N LYS A 177 2.89 -13.53 -21.52
CA LYS A 177 3.27 -14.09 -22.81
C LYS A 177 2.06 -14.28 -23.73
N GLU A 178 0.97 -14.83 -23.22
CA GLU A 178 -0.28 -15.01 -23.97
C GLU A 178 -0.89 -13.68 -24.43
N LEU A 179 -0.78 -12.61 -23.63
CA LEU A 179 -1.22 -11.27 -24.01
C LEU A 179 -0.42 -10.72 -25.19
N LEU A 180 0.90 -10.92 -25.17
CA LEU A 180 1.79 -10.48 -26.25
C LEU A 180 1.51 -11.25 -27.54
N GLU A 181 1.38 -12.58 -27.45
CA GLU A 181 1.04 -13.43 -28.60
C GLU A 181 -0.31 -13.04 -29.21
N GLN A 182 -1.32 -12.75 -28.38
CA GLN A 182 -2.62 -12.29 -28.87
C GLN A 182 -2.55 -10.92 -29.54
N ALA A 183 -1.69 -10.01 -29.07
CA ALA A 183 -1.54 -8.71 -29.72
C ALA A 183 -0.81 -8.82 -31.07
N GLU A 184 0.14 -9.75 -31.19
CA GLU A 184 0.92 -9.97 -32.41
C GLU A 184 0.08 -10.64 -33.52
N TYR A 185 -0.67 -11.70 -33.17
CA TYR A 185 -1.38 -12.54 -34.14
C TYR A 185 -2.91 -12.37 -34.14
N GLY A 186 -3.47 -11.63 -33.18
CA GLY A 186 -4.91 -11.45 -33.03
C GLY A 186 -5.50 -10.39 -33.95
N ALA A 187 -6.83 -10.37 -33.99
CA ALA A 187 -7.60 -9.29 -34.62
C ALA A 187 -7.36 -7.95 -33.90
N ASP A 188 -7.62 -6.85 -34.61
CA ASP A 188 -7.52 -5.52 -34.02
C ASP A 188 -8.43 -5.40 -32.80
N SER A 189 -7.82 -4.99 -31.70
CA SER A 189 -8.45 -4.94 -30.39
C SER A 189 -7.83 -3.81 -29.56
N PRO A 190 -8.55 -3.27 -28.55
CA PRO A 190 -7.99 -2.26 -27.65
C PRO A 190 -6.69 -2.70 -26.95
N LEU A 191 -6.53 -4.01 -26.70
CA LEU A 191 -5.31 -4.58 -26.15
C LEU A 191 -4.13 -4.43 -27.12
N LYS A 192 -4.35 -4.75 -28.41
CA LYS A 192 -3.32 -4.63 -29.45
C LYS A 192 -2.89 -3.19 -29.64
N GLU A 193 -3.84 -2.25 -29.73
CA GLU A 193 -3.56 -0.81 -29.81
C GLU A 193 -2.75 -0.32 -28.59
N ALA A 194 -3.12 -0.75 -27.39
CA ALA A 194 -2.42 -0.39 -26.16
C ALA A 194 -0.98 -0.94 -26.13
N LEU A 195 -0.78 -2.19 -26.51
CA LEU A 195 0.54 -2.81 -26.55
C LEU A 195 1.42 -2.16 -27.62
N GLN A 196 0.88 -1.93 -28.83
CA GLN A 196 1.58 -1.24 -29.91
C GLN A 196 2.04 0.14 -29.46
N TYR A 197 1.14 0.94 -28.87
CA TYR A 197 1.48 2.26 -28.34
C TYR A 197 2.61 2.18 -27.31
N LEU A 198 2.56 1.25 -26.36
CA LEU A 198 3.64 1.11 -25.37
C LEU A 198 4.95 0.63 -25.99
N THR A 199 4.93 -0.28 -26.97
CA THR A 199 6.16 -0.76 -27.62
C THR A 199 6.82 0.29 -28.52
N GLU A 200 6.04 1.18 -29.13
CA GLU A 200 6.55 2.28 -29.96
C GLU A 200 7.11 3.42 -29.10
N ASN A 201 6.57 3.63 -27.90
CA ASN A 201 6.90 4.77 -27.04
C ASN A 201 7.81 4.43 -25.85
N LEU A 202 8.10 3.15 -25.59
CA LEU A 202 8.98 2.69 -24.52
C LEU A 202 10.18 1.94 -25.07
N SER A 203 11.31 2.07 -24.37
CA SER A 203 12.47 1.23 -24.65
C SER A 203 12.26 -0.22 -24.20
N GLU A 204 13.03 -1.13 -24.80
CA GLU A 204 13.07 -2.55 -24.44
C GLU A 204 13.32 -2.78 -22.93
N TYR A 205 14.07 -1.89 -22.28
CA TYR A 205 14.34 -1.95 -20.84
C TYR A 205 13.21 -1.37 -19.96
N SER A 206 12.34 -0.52 -20.52
CA SER A 206 11.28 0.17 -19.78
C SER A 206 9.98 -0.62 -19.80
N PHE A 207 9.66 -1.28 -20.91
CA PHE A 207 8.45 -2.07 -21.07
C PHE A 207 8.29 -3.17 -19.99
N PRO A 208 9.31 -4.01 -19.71
CA PRO A 208 9.22 -5.01 -18.64
C PRO A 208 9.00 -4.41 -17.25
N LYS A 209 9.53 -3.20 -16.99
CA LYS A 209 9.31 -2.49 -15.72
C LYS A 209 7.85 -2.07 -15.58
N VAL A 210 7.23 -1.60 -16.66
CA VAL A 210 5.79 -1.27 -16.68
C VAL A 210 4.95 -2.52 -16.40
N MET A 211 5.20 -3.63 -17.10
CA MET A 211 4.49 -4.90 -16.88
C MET A 211 4.64 -5.42 -15.43
N LYS A 212 5.85 -5.33 -14.87
CA LYS A 212 6.10 -5.66 -13.46
C LYS A 212 5.31 -4.74 -12.52
N ASN A 213 5.29 -3.43 -12.77
CA ASN A 213 4.57 -2.47 -11.94
C ASN A 213 3.05 -2.66 -11.98
N ILE A 214 2.50 -2.99 -13.16
CA ILE A 214 1.08 -3.37 -13.31
C ILE A 214 0.79 -4.58 -12.42
N THR A 215 1.62 -5.62 -12.50
CA THR A 215 1.47 -6.86 -11.74
C THR A 215 1.51 -6.62 -10.23
N LEU A 216 2.50 -5.86 -9.76
CA LEU A 216 2.66 -5.52 -8.34
C LEU A 216 1.51 -4.66 -7.80
N ASN A 217 0.90 -3.81 -8.62
CA ASN A 217 -0.18 -2.90 -8.20
C ASN A 217 -1.57 -3.35 -8.68
N ARG A 218 -1.72 -4.61 -9.13
CA ARG A 218 -2.94 -5.13 -9.75
C ARG A 218 -4.20 -4.87 -8.94
N SER A 219 -4.15 -5.02 -7.62
CA SER A 219 -5.33 -4.82 -6.76
C SER A 219 -5.68 -3.35 -6.59
N LYS A 220 -4.70 -2.45 -6.47
CA LYS A 220 -4.94 -1.00 -6.45
C LYS A 220 -5.58 -0.54 -7.75
N ILE A 221 -5.10 -1.07 -8.88
CA ILE A 221 -5.67 -0.79 -10.20
C ILE A 221 -7.10 -1.36 -10.28
N THR A 222 -7.32 -2.59 -9.83
CA THR A 222 -8.63 -3.24 -9.81
C THR A 222 -9.63 -2.45 -8.95
N ASP A 223 -9.23 -2.05 -7.74
CA ASP A 223 -10.06 -1.27 -6.84
C ASP A 223 -10.38 0.12 -7.41
N LEU A 224 -9.41 0.76 -8.09
CA LEU A 224 -9.68 2.01 -8.79
C LEU A 224 -10.66 1.80 -9.95
N LEU A 225 -10.51 0.72 -10.72
CA LEU A 225 -11.39 0.39 -11.84
C LEU A 225 -12.81 0.04 -11.41
N LYS A 226 -13.04 -0.44 -10.18
CA LYS A 226 -14.40 -0.66 -9.65
C LYS A 226 -15.24 0.62 -9.59
N ASN A 227 -14.59 1.80 -9.50
CA ASN A 227 -15.29 3.08 -9.54
C ASN A 227 -15.75 3.48 -10.96
N TYR A 228 -15.34 2.72 -11.99
CA TYR A 228 -15.61 2.99 -13.40
C TYR A 228 -16.25 1.75 -14.04
N THR A 229 -17.54 1.55 -13.77
CA THR A 229 -18.24 0.30 -14.09
C THR A 229 -18.61 0.15 -15.56
N GLN A 230 -18.74 1.23 -16.34
CA GLN A 230 -18.96 1.13 -17.78
C GLN A 230 -17.65 1.23 -18.57
N ALA A 231 -17.60 0.50 -19.68
CA ALA A 231 -16.47 0.54 -20.59
C ALA A 231 -16.21 1.98 -21.07
N GLY A 232 -14.99 2.47 -20.82
CA GLY A 232 -14.55 3.81 -21.22
C GLY A 232 -14.86 4.93 -20.23
N ASP A 233 -15.52 4.66 -19.09
CA ASP A 233 -15.79 5.68 -18.07
C ASP A 233 -14.50 6.29 -17.52
N TYR A 234 -13.49 5.46 -17.24
CA TYR A 234 -12.20 5.93 -16.76
C TYR A 234 -11.49 6.80 -17.82
N SER A 235 -11.59 6.43 -19.11
CA SER A 235 -10.97 7.20 -20.19
C SER A 235 -11.65 8.56 -20.36
N ARG A 236 -12.98 8.62 -20.23
CA ARG A 236 -13.71 9.91 -20.25
C ARG A 236 -13.33 10.79 -19.06
N ALA A 237 -13.27 10.23 -17.85
CA ALA A 237 -12.86 10.95 -16.65
C ALA A 237 -11.41 11.47 -16.76
N LEU A 238 -10.50 10.64 -17.27
CA LEU A 238 -9.11 11.02 -17.50
C LEU A 238 -8.98 12.14 -18.55
N ALA A 239 -9.69 12.01 -19.67
CA ALA A 239 -9.71 13.02 -20.73
C ALA A 239 -10.23 14.36 -20.21
N GLN A 240 -11.31 14.35 -19.41
CA GLN A 240 -11.86 15.55 -18.77
C GLN A 240 -10.86 16.20 -17.81
N ASN A 241 -10.19 15.41 -16.96
CA ASN A 241 -9.18 15.92 -16.03
C ASN A 241 -7.97 16.54 -16.74
N LEU A 242 -7.57 15.97 -17.88
CA LEU A 242 -6.45 16.46 -18.69
C LEU A 242 -6.87 17.56 -19.69
N GLN A 243 -8.18 17.84 -19.82
CA GLN A 243 -8.75 18.79 -20.78
C GLN A 243 -8.40 18.43 -22.24
N VAL A 244 -8.52 17.14 -22.57
CA VAL A 244 -8.31 16.58 -23.92
C VAL A 244 -9.55 15.81 -24.38
N SER A 245 -9.65 15.52 -25.67
CA SER A 245 -10.68 14.62 -26.21
C SER A 245 -10.27 13.15 -26.07
N VAL A 246 -11.25 12.25 -25.95
CA VAL A 246 -11.01 10.80 -25.91
C VAL A 246 -10.43 10.23 -27.22
N ASN A 247 -10.58 10.97 -28.31
CA ASN A 247 -10.10 10.63 -29.64
C ASN A 247 -8.86 11.43 -30.04
N ASP A 248 -8.34 12.31 -29.17
CA ASP A 248 -7.12 13.06 -29.48
C ASP A 248 -5.94 12.07 -29.54
N THR A 249 -5.21 12.10 -30.65
CA THR A 249 -3.86 11.56 -30.78
C THR A 249 -2.86 12.71 -31.02
N GLU A 250 -1.58 12.44 -30.83
CA GLU A 250 -0.54 13.44 -31.10
C GLU A 250 -0.60 13.91 -32.56
N GLU A 251 -0.77 12.98 -33.49
CA GLU A 251 -0.88 13.25 -34.93
C GLU A 251 -2.10 14.12 -35.23
N SER A 252 -3.25 13.85 -34.57
CA SER A 252 -4.47 14.64 -34.76
C SER A 252 -4.32 16.07 -34.25
N VAL A 253 -3.62 16.27 -33.12
CA VAL A 253 -3.39 17.61 -32.55
C VAL A 253 -2.40 18.39 -33.38
N ILE A 254 -1.34 17.75 -33.86
CA ILE A 254 -0.37 18.37 -34.77
C ILE A 254 -1.06 18.75 -36.10
N ALA A 255 -1.84 17.85 -36.68
CA ALA A 255 -2.54 18.10 -37.93
C ALA A 255 -3.54 19.25 -37.80
N ASP A 256 -4.34 19.27 -36.73
CA ASP A 256 -5.27 20.37 -36.45
C ASP A 256 -4.53 21.70 -36.24
N PHE A 257 -3.42 21.71 -35.50
CA PHE A 257 -2.62 22.92 -35.30
C PHE A 257 -2.07 23.48 -36.63
N MET A 258 -1.46 22.61 -37.44
CA MET A 258 -0.84 23.00 -38.72
C MET A 258 -1.88 23.49 -39.73
N ALA A 259 -3.05 22.84 -39.78
CA ALA A 259 -4.17 23.25 -40.64
C ALA A 259 -4.73 24.63 -40.29
N ASN A 260 -4.62 25.04 -39.03
CA ASN A 260 -5.15 26.31 -38.53
C ASN A 260 -4.08 27.42 -38.44
N ILE A 261 -2.93 27.30 -39.10
CA ILE A 261 -1.92 28.38 -39.16
C ILE A 261 -2.44 29.58 -39.96
N ASN A 262 -2.31 30.79 -39.39
CA ASN A 262 -2.64 32.02 -40.09
C ASN A 262 -1.62 32.32 -41.20
N MET A 263 -1.96 31.93 -42.43
CA MET A 263 -1.13 32.10 -43.62
C MET A 263 -0.72 33.54 -43.91
N ALA A 264 -1.61 34.51 -43.67
CA ALA A 264 -1.29 35.93 -43.88
C ALA A 264 -0.27 36.42 -42.85
N GLY A 265 -0.46 36.06 -41.58
CA GLY A 265 0.48 36.36 -40.50
C GLY A 265 1.84 35.70 -40.71
N LEU A 266 1.85 34.45 -41.16
CA LEU A 266 3.07 33.70 -41.46
C LEU A 266 3.89 34.36 -42.57
N ARG A 267 3.26 34.73 -43.69
CA ARG A 267 3.92 35.45 -44.80
C ARG A 267 4.46 36.81 -44.37
N ALA A 268 3.72 37.54 -43.56
CA ALA A 268 4.17 38.83 -43.02
C ALA A 268 5.38 38.68 -42.08
N ASN A 269 5.40 37.62 -41.25
CA ASN A 269 6.54 37.31 -40.40
C ASN A 269 7.78 36.93 -41.22
N ILE A 270 7.64 36.09 -42.25
CA ILE A 270 8.75 35.76 -43.17
C ILE A 270 9.35 37.03 -43.78
N ALA A 271 8.50 37.88 -44.38
CA ALA A 271 8.94 39.10 -45.04
C ALA A 271 9.72 40.03 -44.09
N ALA A 272 9.25 40.20 -42.85
CA ALA A 272 9.92 41.02 -41.85
C ALA A 272 11.25 40.41 -41.38
N LEU A 273 11.28 39.10 -41.11
CA LEU A 273 12.47 38.40 -40.59
C LEU A 273 13.61 38.33 -41.61
N LEU A 274 13.33 38.33 -42.91
CA LEU A 274 14.36 38.39 -43.96
C LEU A 274 15.20 39.69 -43.93
N HIS A 275 14.66 40.78 -43.36
CA HIS A 275 15.39 42.02 -43.15
C HIS A 275 16.26 42.03 -41.87
N GLY A 276 16.13 40.99 -41.04
CA GLY A 276 16.81 40.83 -39.77
C GLY A 276 18.31 40.52 -39.88
N GLY A 277 18.91 40.21 -38.74
CA GLY A 277 20.22 39.59 -38.63
C GLY A 277 20.16 38.08 -38.90
N ARG A 278 21.32 37.43 -38.85
CA ARG A 278 21.50 36.00 -39.21
C ARG A 278 20.44 35.07 -38.60
N THR A 279 20.15 35.19 -37.30
CA THR A 279 19.19 34.32 -36.61
C THR A 279 17.75 34.51 -37.09
N ASP A 280 17.35 35.74 -37.43
CA ASP A 280 16.02 36.00 -37.96
C ASP A 280 15.90 35.53 -39.41
N CYS A 281 16.94 35.72 -40.23
CA CYS A 281 17.00 35.14 -41.58
C CYS A 281 16.91 33.61 -41.55
N GLU A 282 17.67 32.92 -40.67
CA GLU A 282 17.60 31.46 -40.49
C GLU A 282 16.18 31.00 -40.08
N ARG A 283 15.47 31.80 -39.27
CA ARG A 283 14.07 31.52 -38.91
C ARG A 283 13.13 31.71 -40.09
N ALA A 284 13.33 32.75 -40.89
CA ALA A 284 12.56 33.02 -42.09
C ALA A 284 12.70 31.88 -43.12
N GLU A 285 13.93 31.43 -43.38
CA GLU A 285 14.23 30.30 -44.28
C GLU A 285 13.49 29.02 -43.86
N LYS A 286 13.46 28.71 -42.56
CA LYS A 286 12.68 27.57 -42.04
C LYS A 286 11.19 27.74 -42.32
N LEU A 287 10.62 28.92 -42.06
CA LEU A 287 9.20 29.18 -42.32
C LEU A 287 8.87 29.13 -43.82
N GLU A 288 9.76 29.58 -44.70
CA GLU A 288 9.62 29.45 -46.15
C GLU A 288 9.62 27.99 -46.60
N GLN A 289 10.52 27.17 -46.06
CA GLN A 289 10.54 25.73 -46.33
C GLN A 289 9.22 25.06 -45.95
N ILE A 290 8.70 25.34 -44.76
CA ILE A 290 7.43 24.79 -44.26
C ILE A 290 6.26 25.26 -45.15
N LEU A 291 6.30 26.51 -45.60
CA LEU A 291 5.29 27.07 -46.50
C LEU A 291 5.30 26.37 -47.87
N LEU A 292 6.49 26.09 -48.42
CA LEU A 292 6.66 25.36 -49.68
C LEU A 292 6.14 23.92 -49.59
N ASN A 293 6.22 23.31 -48.42
CA ASN A 293 5.68 21.99 -48.16
C ASN A 293 4.15 21.97 -47.98
N ASN A 294 3.48 23.12 -47.97
CA ASN A 294 2.05 23.30 -47.67
C ASN A 294 1.68 22.95 -46.21
N LEU A 295 2.51 23.33 -45.24
CA LEU A 295 2.22 23.19 -43.80
C LEU A 295 1.86 21.74 -43.41
N ARG A 296 2.64 20.76 -43.88
CA ARG A 296 2.32 19.37 -43.57
C ARG A 296 2.60 19.05 -42.09
N PRO A 297 1.89 18.11 -41.46
CA PRO A 297 2.13 17.71 -40.07
C PRO A 297 3.59 17.35 -39.77
N GLU A 298 4.30 16.76 -40.73
CA GLU A 298 5.71 16.37 -40.58
C GLU A 298 6.65 17.57 -40.37
N ASP A 299 6.24 18.77 -40.80
CA ASP A 299 7.00 20.01 -40.64
C ASP A 299 6.84 20.62 -39.24
N TYR A 300 5.96 20.09 -38.38
CA TYR A 300 5.66 20.68 -37.07
C TYR A 300 6.89 20.83 -36.18
N SER A 301 7.78 19.84 -36.15
CA SER A 301 9.03 19.93 -35.38
C SER A 301 9.87 21.14 -35.83
N LEU A 302 10.05 21.31 -37.15
CA LEU A 302 10.77 22.46 -37.71
C LEU A 302 10.06 23.79 -37.40
N TYR A 303 8.71 23.79 -37.42
CA TYR A 303 7.90 24.94 -37.05
C TYR A 303 8.14 25.37 -35.60
N THR A 304 8.11 24.42 -34.66
CA THR A 304 8.31 24.71 -33.23
C THR A 304 9.69 25.31 -32.97
N GLU A 305 10.73 24.89 -33.69
CA GLU A 305 12.09 25.42 -33.54
C GLU A 305 12.21 26.90 -33.85
N VAL A 306 11.31 27.47 -34.66
CA VAL A 306 11.30 28.90 -35.01
C VAL A 306 10.86 29.77 -33.83
N PHE A 307 9.99 29.23 -32.97
CA PHE A 307 9.35 29.96 -31.87
C PHE A 307 9.89 29.56 -30.50
N LEU A 308 10.30 28.30 -30.33
CA LEU A 308 10.76 27.74 -29.06
C LEU A 308 12.27 27.45 -29.08
N THR A 309 12.89 27.58 -27.91
CA THR A 309 14.26 27.13 -27.65
C THR A 309 14.29 25.61 -27.52
N GLN A 310 15.48 25.01 -27.53
CA GLN A 310 15.65 23.58 -27.23
C GLN A 310 15.13 23.16 -25.84
N LYS A 311 14.93 24.13 -24.92
CA LYS A 311 14.33 23.89 -23.60
C LYS A 311 12.80 24.00 -23.60
N GLY A 312 12.17 24.24 -24.75
CA GLY A 312 10.72 24.40 -24.87
C GLY A 312 10.18 25.74 -24.34
N THR A 313 11.05 26.74 -24.17
CA THR A 313 10.64 28.11 -23.78
C THR A 313 10.61 29.02 -25.00
N LEU A 314 9.83 30.11 -24.96
CA LEU A 314 9.80 31.11 -26.03
C LEU A 314 11.21 31.62 -26.34
N ARG A 315 11.51 31.76 -27.64
CA ARG A 315 12.74 32.41 -28.13
C ARG A 315 12.69 33.91 -27.87
N LYS A 316 13.85 34.54 -27.99
CA LYS A 316 13.96 36.01 -27.99
C LYS A 316 13.15 36.60 -29.15
N GLN A 317 12.66 37.81 -28.92
CA GLN A 317 11.93 38.61 -29.90
C GLN A 317 12.78 38.84 -31.17
N ALA A 318 12.10 39.15 -32.27
CA ALA A 318 12.73 39.57 -33.50
C ALA A 318 13.65 40.77 -33.25
N ASP A 319 14.72 40.90 -34.02
CA ASP A 319 15.66 41.99 -33.83
C ASP A 319 15.13 43.34 -34.35
N LYS A 320 15.84 44.41 -34.03
CA LYS A 320 15.45 45.78 -34.39
C LYS A 320 15.35 46.02 -35.90
N LYS A 321 16.04 45.24 -36.73
CA LYS A 321 15.96 45.38 -38.20
C LYS A 321 14.68 44.75 -38.72
N SER A 322 14.32 43.57 -38.20
CA SER A 322 13.03 42.93 -38.46
C SER A 322 11.87 43.84 -38.00
N GLU A 323 11.98 44.43 -36.81
CA GLU A 323 10.98 45.36 -36.26
C GLU A 323 10.87 46.67 -37.07
N ALA A 324 11.98 47.16 -37.63
CA ALA A 324 11.95 48.31 -38.52
C ALA A 324 11.28 48.02 -39.87
N ALA A 325 11.31 46.75 -40.33
CA ALA A 325 10.62 46.32 -41.55
C ALA A 325 9.12 46.14 -41.33
N ASP A 326 8.72 45.63 -40.16
CA ASP A 326 7.32 45.56 -39.74
C ASP A 326 7.22 45.70 -38.22
N SER A 327 6.64 46.80 -37.75
CA SER A 327 6.50 47.11 -36.32
C SER A 327 5.68 46.08 -35.54
N LEU A 328 4.86 45.27 -36.21
CA LEU A 328 4.02 44.24 -35.59
C LEU A 328 4.71 42.87 -35.54
N VAL A 329 5.89 42.68 -36.16
CA VAL A 329 6.55 41.36 -36.23
C VAL A 329 6.82 40.79 -34.84
N THR A 330 7.24 41.63 -33.90
CA THR A 330 7.56 41.20 -32.53
C THR A 330 6.32 40.67 -31.81
N GLU A 331 5.21 41.40 -31.90
CA GLU A 331 3.93 41.00 -31.31
C GLU A 331 3.38 39.74 -31.99
N ARG A 332 3.37 39.68 -33.32
CA ARG A 332 2.88 38.50 -34.06
C ARG A 332 3.71 37.25 -33.79
N MET A 333 5.03 37.36 -33.75
CA MET A 333 5.92 36.23 -33.43
C MET A 333 5.74 35.76 -31.98
N GLN A 334 5.45 36.68 -31.06
CA GLN A 334 5.14 36.34 -29.68
C GLN A 334 3.80 35.62 -29.56
N GLN A 335 2.73 36.15 -30.15
CA GLN A 335 1.40 35.53 -30.16
C GLN A 335 1.44 34.12 -30.78
N GLU A 336 2.14 33.96 -31.90
CA GLU A 336 2.30 32.65 -32.53
C GLU A 336 3.14 31.70 -31.68
N GLY A 337 4.20 32.20 -31.03
CA GLY A 337 4.98 31.40 -30.10
C GLY A 337 4.18 30.94 -28.87
N GLU A 338 3.30 31.78 -28.34
CA GLU A 338 2.37 31.41 -27.26
C GLU A 338 1.39 30.33 -27.72
N ARG A 339 0.89 30.42 -28.96
CA ARG A 339 0.03 29.41 -29.59
C ARG A 339 0.76 28.06 -29.73
N VAL A 340 2.01 28.07 -30.19
CA VAL A 340 2.87 26.87 -30.25
C VAL A 340 3.08 26.28 -28.86
N LEU A 341 3.37 27.12 -27.85
CA LEU A 341 3.58 26.66 -26.47
C LEU A 341 2.32 26.00 -25.88
N GLN A 342 1.14 26.56 -26.14
CA GLN A 342 -0.14 25.96 -25.75
C GLN A 342 -0.37 24.61 -26.44
N ASN A 343 -0.01 24.50 -27.73
CA ASN A 343 -0.13 23.24 -28.46
C ASN A 343 0.83 22.17 -27.95
N GLU A 344 2.08 22.53 -27.63
CA GLU A 344 3.03 21.63 -26.96
C GLU A 344 2.49 21.12 -25.61
N ASP A 345 1.82 21.98 -24.85
CA ASP A 345 1.17 21.56 -23.61
C ASP A 345 0.02 20.58 -23.85
N LYS A 346 -0.80 20.83 -24.88
CA LYS A 346 -1.86 19.91 -25.31
C LYS A 346 -1.29 18.57 -25.75
N ILE A 347 -0.21 18.55 -26.56
CA ILE A 347 0.47 17.31 -26.96
C ILE A 347 0.97 16.54 -25.74
N ARG A 348 1.60 17.20 -24.76
CA ARG A 348 2.03 16.54 -23.51
C ARG A 348 0.86 15.90 -22.75
N LYS A 349 -0.28 16.60 -22.65
CA LYS A 349 -1.51 16.07 -22.03
C LYS A 349 -2.06 14.86 -22.80
N VAL A 350 -2.08 14.92 -24.13
CA VAL A 350 -2.52 13.80 -24.99
C VAL A 350 -1.59 12.59 -24.86
N ARG A 351 -0.26 12.79 -24.86
CA ARG A 351 0.71 11.71 -24.60
C ARG A 351 0.48 11.04 -23.24
N LEU A 352 0.25 11.84 -22.19
CA LEU A 352 -0.05 11.32 -20.86
C LEU A 352 -1.38 10.55 -20.85
N PHE A 353 -2.41 11.06 -21.54
CA PHE A 353 -3.69 10.40 -21.71
C PHE A 353 -3.54 9.04 -22.38
N CYS A 354 -2.91 8.99 -23.56
CA CYS A 354 -2.73 7.78 -24.36
C CYS A 354 -1.88 6.75 -23.61
N ALA A 355 -0.77 7.15 -22.99
CA ALA A 355 0.07 6.26 -22.18
C ALA A 355 -0.70 5.67 -21.00
N THR A 356 -1.46 6.49 -20.27
CA THR A 356 -2.25 6.01 -19.14
C THR A 356 -3.36 5.07 -19.61
N LYS A 357 -4.09 5.42 -20.68
CA LYS A 357 -5.11 4.57 -21.30
C LYS A 357 -4.54 3.21 -21.72
N ALA A 358 -3.36 3.19 -22.34
CA ALA A 358 -2.69 1.95 -22.75
C ALA A 358 -2.34 1.07 -21.54
N VAL A 359 -1.69 1.63 -20.51
CA VAL A 359 -1.35 0.93 -19.26
C VAL A 359 -2.59 0.35 -18.59
N PHE A 360 -3.66 1.13 -18.47
CA PHE A 360 -4.90 0.67 -17.84
C PHE A 360 -5.60 -0.43 -18.62
N THR A 361 -5.57 -0.35 -19.95
CA THR A 361 -6.15 -1.39 -20.82
C THR A 361 -5.44 -2.72 -20.64
N ILE A 362 -4.10 -2.70 -20.63
CA ILE A 362 -3.28 -3.91 -20.37
C ILE A 362 -3.48 -4.41 -18.95
N ALA A 363 -3.50 -3.52 -17.96
CA ALA A 363 -3.69 -3.88 -16.56
C ALA A 363 -5.03 -4.56 -16.29
N ARG A 364 -6.11 -4.06 -16.90
CA ARG A 364 -7.44 -4.69 -16.81
C ARG A 364 -7.40 -6.10 -17.39
N GLU A 365 -6.91 -6.25 -18.62
CA GLU A 365 -6.87 -7.54 -19.29
C GLU A 365 -6.00 -8.57 -18.54
N LEU A 366 -4.80 -8.16 -18.09
CA LEU A 366 -3.91 -9.01 -17.29
C LEU A 366 -4.59 -9.46 -16.00
N THR A 367 -5.28 -8.54 -15.31
CA THR A 367 -5.93 -8.86 -14.03
C THR A 367 -7.16 -9.75 -14.24
N GLU A 368 -7.96 -9.51 -15.27
CA GLU A 368 -9.10 -10.37 -15.62
C GLU A 368 -8.66 -11.79 -15.94
N ARG A 369 -7.60 -11.96 -16.74
CA ARG A 369 -7.03 -13.28 -17.04
C ARG A 369 -6.44 -13.96 -15.83
N TYR A 370 -5.73 -13.22 -14.98
CA TYR A 370 -5.16 -13.80 -13.76
C TYR A 370 -6.24 -14.24 -12.78
N ASN A 371 -7.30 -13.44 -12.62
CA ASN A 371 -8.46 -13.82 -11.81
C ASN A 371 -9.20 -15.03 -12.40
N ALA A 372 -9.34 -15.10 -13.73
CA ALA A 372 -9.91 -16.27 -14.41
C ALA A 372 -9.07 -17.53 -14.21
N PHE A 373 -7.74 -17.42 -14.37
CA PHE A 373 -6.78 -18.49 -14.09
C PHE A 373 -6.93 -19.01 -12.66
N LYS A 374 -6.92 -18.11 -11.67
CA LYS A 374 -7.10 -18.43 -10.26
C LYS A 374 -8.43 -19.16 -10.02
N LYS A 375 -9.54 -18.62 -10.55
CA LYS A 375 -10.87 -19.20 -10.43
C LYS A 375 -10.96 -20.60 -11.06
N GLN A 376 -10.45 -20.78 -12.27
CA GLN A 376 -10.48 -22.07 -12.99
C GLN A 376 -9.74 -23.17 -12.24
N HIS A 377 -8.63 -22.82 -11.58
CA HIS A 377 -7.79 -23.77 -10.86
C HIS A 377 -8.13 -23.87 -9.36
N SER A 378 -9.20 -23.20 -8.90
CA SER A 378 -9.51 -23.07 -7.46
C SER A 378 -8.32 -22.60 -6.64
N ARG A 379 -7.55 -21.63 -7.15
CA ARG A 379 -6.37 -21.09 -6.48
C ARG A 379 -6.62 -19.69 -5.94
N LEU A 380 -6.01 -19.38 -4.81
CA LEU A 380 -5.93 -18.05 -4.22
C LEU A 380 -4.46 -17.65 -4.06
N ASP A 381 -4.15 -16.37 -4.24
CA ASP A 381 -2.85 -15.82 -3.86
C ASP A 381 -2.89 -15.22 -2.45
N TYR A 382 -1.74 -14.80 -1.91
CA TYR A 382 -1.68 -14.21 -0.56
C TYR A 382 -2.53 -12.95 -0.41
N GLU A 383 -2.73 -12.18 -1.48
CA GLU A 383 -3.49 -10.96 -1.45
C GLU A 383 -5.00 -11.24 -1.44
N ASP A 384 -5.44 -12.27 -2.17
CA ASP A 384 -6.81 -12.78 -2.11
C ASP A 384 -7.19 -13.19 -0.69
N LEU A 385 -6.27 -13.83 0.05
CA LEU A 385 -6.54 -14.21 1.44
C LEU A 385 -6.95 -13.00 2.28
N ILE A 386 -6.24 -11.88 2.12
CA ILE A 386 -6.53 -10.64 2.84
C ILE A 386 -7.84 -10.03 2.35
N LEU A 387 -8.00 -9.86 1.04
CA LEU A 387 -9.17 -9.16 0.48
C LEU A 387 -10.47 -9.92 0.71
N ILE A 388 -10.46 -11.24 0.53
CA ILE A 388 -11.65 -12.08 0.72
C ILE A 388 -12.00 -12.15 2.20
N THR A 389 -11.02 -12.32 3.09
CA THR A 389 -11.27 -12.29 4.55
C THR A 389 -11.80 -10.94 5.00
N ARG A 390 -11.23 -9.83 4.51
CA ARG A 390 -11.75 -8.48 4.78
C ARG A 390 -13.21 -8.34 4.34
N ASN A 391 -13.55 -8.80 3.14
CA ASN A 391 -14.91 -8.71 2.63
C ASN A 391 -15.88 -9.61 3.40
N LEU A 392 -15.47 -10.82 3.79
CA LEU A 392 -16.23 -11.72 4.64
C LEU A 392 -16.55 -11.07 6.00
N LEU A 393 -15.58 -10.37 6.58
CA LEU A 393 -15.71 -9.70 7.88
C LEU A 393 -16.29 -8.28 7.80
N ALA A 394 -16.63 -7.80 6.59
CA ALA A 394 -17.28 -6.49 6.42
C ALA A 394 -18.79 -6.57 6.67
N ASP A 395 -19.38 -7.76 6.61
CA ASP A 395 -20.76 -8.03 7.05
C ASP A 395 -20.74 -8.36 8.55
N ASP A 396 -21.40 -7.54 9.36
CA ASP A 396 -21.46 -7.69 10.82
C ASP A 396 -22.00 -9.08 11.24
N ALA A 397 -23.00 -9.61 10.53
CA ALA A 397 -23.58 -10.91 10.86
C ALA A 397 -22.58 -12.04 10.59
N ALA A 398 -21.89 -11.97 9.45
CA ALA A 398 -20.83 -12.91 9.10
C ALA A 398 -19.63 -12.79 10.06
N ALA A 399 -19.24 -11.58 10.42
CA ALA A 399 -18.15 -11.32 11.37
C ALA A 399 -18.46 -11.90 12.75
N SER A 400 -19.64 -11.65 13.32
CA SER A 400 -20.08 -12.23 14.60
C SER A 400 -20.15 -13.76 14.52
N TRP A 401 -20.61 -14.33 13.41
CA TRP A 401 -20.63 -15.79 13.19
C TRP A 401 -19.22 -16.39 13.16
N VAL A 402 -18.30 -15.79 12.39
CA VAL A 402 -16.90 -16.21 12.30
C VAL A 402 -16.26 -16.15 13.68
N LEU A 403 -16.40 -15.02 14.38
CA LEU A 403 -15.89 -14.84 15.74
C LEU A 403 -16.48 -15.87 16.72
N PHE A 404 -17.78 -16.15 16.65
CA PHE A 404 -18.42 -17.17 17.49
C PHE A 404 -17.87 -18.58 17.22
N LYS A 405 -17.64 -18.91 15.95
CA LYS A 405 -17.22 -20.24 15.51
C LYS A 405 -15.72 -20.49 15.60
N LEU A 406 -14.86 -19.49 15.65
CA LEU A 406 -13.42 -19.66 15.84
C LEU A 406 -13.11 -20.24 17.23
N ASP A 407 -13.16 -21.58 17.38
CA ASP A 407 -12.80 -22.41 18.54
C ASP A 407 -12.85 -21.73 19.90
N GLY A 408 -14.07 -21.26 20.20
CA GLY A 408 -14.35 -20.57 21.43
C GLY A 408 -13.83 -19.14 21.42
N GLY A 409 -14.10 -18.34 20.39
CA GLY A 409 -13.99 -16.87 20.33
C GLY A 409 -12.61 -16.24 20.54
N ILE A 410 -12.53 -14.92 20.34
CA ILE A 410 -11.33 -14.12 20.56
C ILE A 410 -11.68 -13.04 21.59
N ASP A 411 -10.90 -12.97 22.67
CA ASP A 411 -11.05 -11.92 23.69
C ASP A 411 -9.87 -10.94 23.66
N HIS A 412 -8.70 -11.37 23.19
CA HIS A 412 -7.50 -10.54 23.12
C HIS A 412 -6.83 -10.66 21.77
N ILE A 413 -6.57 -9.52 21.13
CA ILE A 413 -5.82 -9.43 19.88
C ILE A 413 -4.52 -8.69 20.18
N LEU A 414 -3.39 -9.28 19.79
CA LEU A 414 -2.07 -8.71 19.91
C LEU A 414 -1.45 -8.62 18.52
N ILE A 415 -0.94 -7.46 18.13
CA ILE A 415 -0.31 -7.22 16.83
C ILE A 415 1.15 -6.83 17.03
N ASP A 416 2.04 -7.61 16.45
CA ASP A 416 3.48 -7.35 16.39
C ASP A 416 3.87 -6.66 15.07
N GLU A 417 4.91 -5.83 15.10
CA GLU A 417 5.35 -4.98 13.98
C GLU A 417 4.17 -4.28 13.28
N ALA A 418 3.30 -3.68 14.09
CA ALA A 418 2.04 -3.09 13.64
C ALA A 418 2.22 -1.96 12.61
N GLN A 419 3.40 -1.33 12.52
CA GLN A 419 3.71 -0.36 11.46
C GLN A 419 3.69 -0.96 10.05
N ASP A 420 3.92 -2.28 9.92
CA ASP A 420 4.01 -2.97 8.63
C ASP A 420 2.66 -3.54 8.18
N THR A 421 1.59 -3.26 8.93
CA THR A 421 0.24 -3.72 8.62
C THR A 421 -0.40 -2.85 7.53
N SER A 422 -0.93 -3.47 6.48
CA SER A 422 -1.58 -2.75 5.38
C SER A 422 -3.00 -2.26 5.74
N PRO A 423 -3.57 -1.28 5.02
CA PRO A 423 -4.93 -0.81 5.29
C PRO A 423 -5.99 -1.93 5.32
N ASN A 424 -5.88 -2.91 4.43
CA ASN A 424 -6.83 -4.04 4.37
C ASN A 424 -6.68 -4.99 5.56
N GLN A 425 -5.47 -5.19 6.04
CA GLN A 425 -5.21 -5.99 7.24
C GLN A 425 -5.73 -5.27 8.50
N TRP A 426 -5.59 -3.94 8.57
CA TRP A 426 -6.17 -3.14 9.64
C TRP A 426 -7.70 -3.23 9.69
N GLU A 427 -8.38 -3.21 8.54
CA GLU A 427 -9.83 -3.41 8.50
C GLU A 427 -10.23 -4.80 9.03
N ILE A 428 -9.45 -5.86 8.77
CA ILE A 428 -9.69 -7.18 9.39
C ILE A 428 -9.59 -7.09 10.91
N VAL A 429 -8.50 -6.51 11.44
CA VAL A 429 -8.30 -6.36 12.89
C VAL A 429 -9.44 -5.55 13.53
N LYS A 430 -9.89 -4.49 12.84
CA LYS A 430 -11.00 -3.63 13.27
C LYS A 430 -12.33 -4.39 13.31
N SER A 431 -12.64 -5.20 12.31
CA SER A 431 -13.84 -6.05 12.31
C SER A 431 -13.80 -7.08 13.43
N LEU A 432 -12.67 -7.77 13.62
CA LEU A 432 -12.52 -8.78 14.68
C LEU A 432 -12.65 -8.19 16.10
N SER A 433 -12.30 -6.93 16.28
CA SER A 433 -12.35 -6.23 17.57
C SER A 433 -13.59 -5.37 17.77
N ALA A 434 -14.52 -5.32 16.80
CA ALA A 434 -15.68 -4.43 16.87
C ALA A 434 -16.53 -4.67 18.12
N GLU A 435 -16.82 -5.94 18.43
CA GLU A 435 -17.58 -6.33 19.63
C GLU A 435 -16.82 -6.16 20.96
N PHE A 436 -15.53 -5.82 20.95
CA PHE A 436 -14.77 -5.67 22.20
C PHE A 436 -15.21 -4.41 22.96
N PHE A 437 -15.75 -3.45 22.22
CA PHE A 437 -16.14 -2.13 22.71
C PHE A 437 -17.65 -1.90 22.63
N ALA A 438 -18.41 -2.83 22.04
CA ALA A 438 -19.87 -2.77 21.96
C ALA A 438 -20.50 -3.25 23.27
N GLY A 439 -20.95 -2.30 24.10
CA GLY A 439 -21.72 -2.56 25.32
C GLY A 439 -20.87 -2.64 26.59
N ALA A 440 -20.77 -1.50 27.29
CA ALA A 440 -20.36 -1.47 28.69
C ALA A 440 -21.47 -2.13 29.53
N GLY A 441 -21.40 -3.45 29.75
CA GLY A 441 -22.22 -4.12 30.77
C GLY A 441 -22.80 -5.51 30.47
N SER A 442 -22.56 -6.15 29.32
CA SER A 442 -23.19 -7.46 29.01
C SER A 442 -22.28 -8.69 29.18
N SER A 443 -21.00 -8.51 29.51
CA SER A 443 -20.04 -9.61 29.66
C SER A 443 -19.04 -9.31 30.78
N ASP A 444 -18.91 -10.22 31.74
CA ASP A 444 -17.89 -10.18 32.81
C ASP A 444 -16.44 -10.31 32.29
N LYS A 445 -16.25 -10.59 31.00
CA LYS A 445 -14.93 -10.84 30.40
C LYS A 445 -14.34 -9.58 29.81
N LYS A 446 -13.14 -9.21 30.28
CA LYS A 446 -12.35 -8.11 29.74
C LYS A 446 -11.75 -8.49 28.38
N ARG A 447 -12.02 -7.70 27.34
CA ARG A 447 -11.44 -7.85 26.00
C ARG A 447 -10.50 -6.69 25.70
N THR A 448 -9.40 -6.94 25.00
CA THR A 448 -8.38 -5.90 24.76
C THR A 448 -7.67 -6.04 23.41
N VAL A 449 -7.25 -4.91 22.84
CA VAL A 449 -6.34 -4.86 21.69
C VAL A 449 -4.97 -4.36 22.14
N PHE A 450 -3.91 -5.06 21.76
CA PHE A 450 -2.52 -4.67 22.00
C PHE A 450 -1.82 -4.53 20.65
N ALA A 451 -1.11 -3.44 20.40
CA ALA A 451 -0.26 -3.28 19.22
C ALA A 451 1.11 -2.76 19.64
N VAL A 452 2.16 -3.30 19.02
CA VAL A 452 3.53 -2.82 19.20
C VAL A 452 4.16 -2.56 17.84
N GLY A 453 4.85 -1.42 17.71
CA GLY A 453 5.52 -1.06 16.47
C GLY A 453 6.46 0.13 16.60
N ASP A 454 7.17 0.43 15.52
CA ASP A 454 7.94 1.68 15.35
C ASP A 454 7.70 2.22 13.95
N ARG A 455 7.04 3.37 13.85
CA ARG A 455 6.76 4.05 12.58
C ARG A 455 8.01 4.24 11.73
N LYS A 456 9.16 4.53 12.36
CA LYS A 456 10.44 4.75 11.67
C LYS A 456 11.05 3.47 11.07
N GLN A 457 10.53 2.31 11.44
CA GLN A 457 10.98 1.00 10.94
C GLN A 457 10.03 0.40 9.90
N SER A 458 9.01 1.14 9.45
CA SER A 458 8.14 0.68 8.38
C SER A 458 8.92 0.57 7.07
N ILE A 459 9.30 -0.65 6.68
CA ILE A 459 10.09 -0.93 5.47
C ILE A 459 9.30 -1.72 4.42
N TYR A 460 8.07 -2.14 4.72
CA TYR A 460 7.24 -2.98 3.85
C TYR A 460 6.22 -2.22 3.00
N SER A 461 6.49 -0.94 2.66
CA SER A 461 5.60 -0.13 1.82
C SER A 461 5.38 -0.74 0.42
N PHE A 462 6.36 -1.49 -0.09
CA PHE A 462 6.25 -2.25 -1.34
C PHE A 462 5.23 -3.41 -1.28
N GLN A 463 4.89 -3.89 -0.07
CA GLN A 463 3.84 -4.86 0.21
C GLN A 463 2.53 -4.19 0.69
N GLY A 464 2.44 -2.86 0.62
CA GLY A 464 1.25 -2.10 0.97
C GLY A 464 1.13 -1.70 2.43
N ALA A 465 2.19 -1.86 3.24
CA ALA A 465 2.24 -1.27 4.57
C ALA A 465 2.04 0.24 4.50
N ASP A 466 1.25 0.77 5.44
CA ASP A 466 0.92 2.19 5.54
C ASP A 466 1.19 2.66 6.98
N PRO A 467 2.35 3.31 7.23
CA PRO A 467 2.69 3.78 8.58
C PRO A 467 1.73 4.85 9.11
N ASP A 468 1.00 5.57 8.25
CA ASP A 468 0.01 6.55 8.69
C ASP A 468 -1.25 5.86 9.24
N LYS A 469 -1.53 4.62 8.77
CA LYS A 469 -2.58 3.78 9.36
C LYS A 469 -2.24 3.32 10.76
N PHE A 470 -0.97 3.12 11.11
CA PHE A 470 -0.59 2.81 12.48
C PHE A 470 -1.05 3.92 13.45
N ASP A 471 -0.83 5.18 13.10
CA ASP A 471 -1.28 6.31 13.94
C ASP A 471 -2.81 6.43 13.95
N THR A 472 -3.44 6.37 12.78
CA THR A 472 -4.92 6.45 12.63
C THR A 472 -5.62 5.36 13.45
N MET A 473 -5.09 4.13 13.45
CA MET A 473 -5.66 3.02 14.21
C MET A 473 -5.42 3.16 15.71
N SER A 474 -4.30 3.75 16.12
CA SER A 474 -4.06 4.12 17.52
C SER A 474 -5.16 5.04 18.05
N GLU A 475 -5.49 6.09 17.29
CA GLU A 475 -6.54 7.04 17.62
C GLU A 475 -7.92 6.38 17.68
N LEU A 476 -8.25 5.55 16.68
CA LEU A 476 -9.52 4.81 16.65
C LEU A 476 -9.68 3.90 17.89
N PHE A 477 -8.64 3.15 18.27
CA PHE A 477 -8.71 2.30 19.45
C PHE A 477 -8.68 3.09 20.76
N ALA A 478 -8.06 4.27 20.79
CA ALA A 478 -8.14 5.19 21.92
C ALA A 478 -9.57 5.68 22.16
N GLU A 479 -10.24 6.11 21.09
CA GLU A 479 -11.64 6.53 21.14
C GLU A 479 -12.56 5.39 21.61
N ARG A 480 -12.40 4.19 21.03
CA ARG A 480 -13.24 3.03 21.34
C ARG A 480 -13.02 2.47 22.75
N ALA A 481 -11.78 2.44 23.23
CA ALA A 481 -11.46 1.88 24.54
C ALA A 481 -11.57 2.89 25.68
N GLY A 482 -11.57 4.19 25.39
CA GLY A 482 -11.69 5.26 26.40
C GLY A 482 -10.66 5.11 27.52
N ASP A 483 -11.12 5.10 28.78
CA ASP A 483 -10.26 4.96 29.96
C ASP A 483 -9.48 3.63 30.01
N ASP A 484 -9.88 2.64 29.20
CA ASP A 484 -9.18 1.38 29.06
C ASP A 484 -8.05 1.38 28.03
N PHE A 485 -7.81 2.50 27.35
CA PHE A 485 -6.68 2.69 26.45
C PHE A 485 -5.43 3.20 27.17
N ARG A 486 -4.25 2.77 26.71
CA ARG A 486 -2.97 3.40 27.04
C ARG A 486 -2.05 3.43 25.84
N LYS A 487 -1.48 4.60 25.56
CA LYS A 487 -0.32 4.74 24.67
C LYS A 487 0.95 4.76 25.52
N VAL A 488 1.95 3.96 25.16
CA VAL A 488 3.22 3.81 25.89
C VAL A 488 4.40 4.07 24.97
#